data_AF-A0A9E5ILS7-F1
#
_entry.id   AF-A0A9E5ILS7-F1
#
_cell.length_a   1.000
_cell.length_b   1.000
_cell.length_c   1.000
_cell.angle_alpha   90.00
_cell.angle_beta   90.00
_cell.angle_gamma   90.00
#
_symmetry.space_group_name_H-M   'P 1'
#
loop_
_entity.id
_entity.type
_entity.pdbx_description
1 polymer ?
#
loop_
_entity_poly.entity_id
_entity_poly.type
_entity_poly.pdbx_seq_one_letter_code
_entity_poly.pdbx_strand_id
1 'polypeptide(L)'
;MPNPVSSPKKAAAIKHPGGRPTIYRPEMCQQLIQAMAGGLSAEAAAAKIGIGGRTLFSWQAQHPEFQQAIQEGRHRALLFWEERAIAIAHGKPGNAQLVTLP
;
A
#
# COMPACT_ATOMS: atom_id res chain seq x y z
N MET A 1 17.32 -35.15 -42.14
CA MET A 1 17.31 -33.72 -42.51
C MET A 1 16.23 -33.00 -41.71
N PRO A 2 16.43 -31.72 -41.36
CA PRO A 2 16.08 -31.12 -40.06
C PRO A 2 14.72 -30.42 -39.99
N ASN A 3 14.28 -30.12 -38.76
CA ASN A 3 13.09 -29.30 -38.41
C ASN A 3 13.06 -27.92 -39.09
N PRO A 4 11.90 -27.24 -39.06
CA PRO A 4 11.85 -26.08 -38.18
C PRO A 4 10.55 -25.93 -37.35
N VAL A 5 10.76 -25.67 -36.05
CA VAL A 5 10.06 -24.73 -35.18
C VAL A 5 8.66 -24.23 -35.58
N SER A 6 7.71 -24.34 -34.64
CA SER A 6 7.18 -23.15 -33.96
C SER A 6 6.16 -23.51 -32.88
N SER A 7 6.54 -23.28 -31.63
CA SER A 7 5.61 -23.16 -30.51
C SER A 7 4.60 -22.03 -30.79
N PRO A 8 3.29 -22.20 -30.55
CA PRO A 8 2.39 -21.06 -30.56
C PRO A 8 2.54 -20.30 -29.23
N LYS A 9 3.46 -19.34 -29.26
CA LYS A 9 3.25 -17.92 -28.95
C LYS A 9 2.29 -17.60 -27.78
N LYS A 10 2.91 -17.21 -26.65
CA LYS A 10 2.39 -16.40 -25.54
C LYS A 10 1.14 -15.58 -25.90
N ALA A 11 -0.03 -15.99 -25.42
CA ALA A 11 -1.26 -15.21 -25.51
C ALA A 11 -1.14 -14.02 -24.55
N ALA A 12 -1.13 -12.81 -25.13
CA ALA A 12 -1.12 -11.55 -24.42
C ALA A 12 -2.35 -11.42 -23.52
N ALA A 13 -2.13 -11.26 -22.21
CA ALA A 13 -3.19 -11.06 -21.24
C ALA A 13 -3.88 -9.71 -21.48
N ILE A 14 -5.20 -9.77 -21.66
CA ILE A 14 -6.10 -8.64 -21.87
C ILE A 14 -6.13 -7.79 -20.58
N LYS A 15 -5.87 -6.48 -20.71
CA LYS A 15 -5.88 -5.53 -19.60
C LYS A 15 -7.33 -5.21 -19.22
N HIS A 16 -7.84 -5.84 -18.16
CA HIS A 16 -9.10 -5.41 -17.55
C HIS A 16 -8.89 -4.07 -16.83
N PRO A 17 -9.82 -3.09 -16.96
CA PRO A 17 -9.73 -1.80 -16.27
C PRO A 17 -9.94 -1.88 -14.74
N GLY A 18 -10.03 -3.09 -14.16
CA GLY A 18 -10.27 -3.33 -12.74
C GLY A 18 -9.25 -4.25 -12.06
N GLY A 19 -8.09 -4.50 -12.66
CA GLY A 19 -7.05 -5.33 -12.06
C GLY A 19 -6.14 -4.51 -11.15
N ARG A 20 -6.36 -4.58 -9.83
CA ARG A 20 -5.45 -4.15 -8.75
C ARG A 20 -3.99 -4.10 -9.24
N PRO A 21 -3.34 -2.91 -9.29
CA PRO A 21 -2.05 -2.74 -9.97
C PRO A 21 -1.03 -3.77 -9.50
N THR A 22 -0.66 -4.68 -10.38
CA THR A 22 0.36 -5.72 -10.11
C THR A 22 1.77 -5.25 -10.42
N ILE A 23 1.92 -4.07 -11.04
CA ILE A 23 3.20 -3.50 -11.47
C ILE A 23 3.62 -2.42 -10.48
N TYR A 24 4.82 -2.56 -9.91
CA TYR A 24 5.43 -1.55 -9.04
C TYR A 24 5.67 -0.26 -9.81
N ARG A 25 5.30 0.85 -9.18
CA ARG A 25 5.45 2.20 -9.70
C ARG A 25 5.95 3.10 -8.56
N PRO A 26 7.03 3.87 -8.74
CA PRO A 26 7.55 4.75 -7.69
C PRO A 26 6.50 5.74 -7.15
N GLU A 27 5.54 6.16 -7.98
CA GLU A 27 4.46 7.06 -7.57
C GLU A 27 3.56 6.44 -6.50
N MET A 28 3.48 5.10 -6.43
CA MET A 28 2.71 4.37 -5.41
C MET A 28 3.31 4.57 -4.02
N CYS A 29 4.62 4.79 -3.90
CA CYS A 29 5.26 5.13 -2.63
C CYS A 29 4.68 6.43 -2.06
N GLN A 30 4.58 7.46 -2.89
CA GLN A 30 4.02 8.75 -2.47
C GLN A 30 2.54 8.64 -2.13
N GLN A 31 1.76 7.91 -2.94
CA GLN A 31 0.34 7.68 -2.65
C GLN A 31 0.13 6.90 -1.34
N LEU A 32 1.00 5.93 -1.05
CA LEU A 32 0.95 5.16 0.20
C LEU A 32 1.26 6.06 1.40
N ILE A 33 2.32 6.86 1.34
CA ILE A 33 2.67 7.83 2.41
C ILE A 33 1.50 8.79 2.67
N GLN A 34 0.90 9.35 1.61
CA GLN A 34 -0.23 10.26 1.72
C GLN A 34 -1.47 9.58 2.33
N ALA A 35 -1.74 8.34 1.93
CA ALA A 35 -2.85 7.58 2.51
C ALA A 35 -2.61 7.27 4.01
N MET A 36 -1.38 6.92 4.40
CA MET A 36 -1.01 6.66 5.80
C MET A 36 -1.01 7.93 6.66
N ALA A 37 -0.68 9.09 6.09
CA ALA A 37 -0.72 10.37 6.78
C ALA A 37 -2.12 10.73 7.34
N GLY A 38 -3.19 10.11 6.82
CA GLY A 38 -4.53 10.18 7.40
C GLY A 38 -4.80 9.24 8.58
N GLY A 39 -3.75 8.66 9.18
CA GLY A 39 -3.85 7.70 10.29
C GLY A 39 -4.09 6.24 9.88
N LEU A 40 -3.98 5.92 8.58
CA LEU A 40 -4.20 4.55 8.09
C LEU A 40 -2.96 3.67 8.32
N SER A 41 -3.20 2.38 8.61
CA SER A 41 -2.16 1.36 8.57
C SER A 41 -1.66 1.14 7.13
N ALA A 42 -0.48 0.54 6.96
CA ALA A 42 0.08 0.26 5.64
C ALA A 42 -0.85 -0.64 4.80
N GLU A 43 -1.51 -1.61 5.40
CA GLU A 43 -2.47 -2.49 4.73
C GLU A 43 -3.75 -1.76 4.33
N ALA A 44 -4.30 -0.91 5.20
CA ALA A 44 -5.46 -0.09 4.88
C ALA A 44 -5.14 0.95 3.80
N ALA A 45 -3.96 1.57 3.87
CA ALA A 45 -3.45 2.48 2.86
C ALA A 45 -3.24 1.76 1.52
N ALA A 46 -2.65 0.57 1.52
CA ALA A 46 -2.50 -0.28 0.35
C ALA A 46 -3.87 -0.63 -0.27
N ALA A 47 -4.85 -1.03 0.55
CA ALA A 47 -6.21 -1.30 0.09
C ALA A 47 -6.85 -0.05 -0.56
N LYS A 48 -6.66 1.14 0.05
CA LYS A 48 -7.16 2.43 -0.45
C LYS A 48 -6.59 2.80 -1.82
N ILE A 49 -5.30 2.52 -2.07
CA ILE A 49 -4.65 2.76 -3.38
C ILE A 49 -4.75 1.57 -4.33
N GLY A 50 -5.53 0.54 -3.96
CA GLY A 50 -5.80 -0.61 -4.80
C GLY A 50 -4.70 -1.68 -4.82
N ILE A 51 -3.72 -1.67 -3.91
CA ILE A 51 -2.66 -2.70 -3.77
C ILE A 51 -3.08 -3.78 -2.78
N GLY A 52 -2.85 -5.06 -3.13
CA GLY A 52 -3.26 -6.20 -2.29
C GLY A 52 -2.28 -6.49 -1.19
N GLY A 53 -2.74 -7.03 -0.06
CA GLY A 53 -1.86 -7.38 1.06
C GLY A 53 -0.68 -8.25 0.62
N ARG A 54 -0.92 -9.27 -0.21
CA ARG A 54 0.18 -10.08 -0.78
C ARG A 54 1.17 -9.27 -1.62
N THR A 55 0.67 -8.32 -2.42
CA THR A 55 1.51 -7.43 -3.23
C THR A 55 2.29 -6.45 -2.36
N LEU A 56 1.67 -5.90 -1.31
CA LEU A 56 2.29 -5.02 -0.32
C LEU A 56 3.51 -5.71 0.32
N PHE A 57 3.34 -6.92 0.88
CA PHE A 57 4.44 -7.66 1.50
C PHE A 57 5.51 -8.07 0.48
N SER A 58 5.09 -8.50 -0.71
CA SER A 58 5.97 -8.84 -1.81
C SER A 58 6.85 -7.65 -2.23
N TRP A 59 6.28 -6.46 -2.34
CA TRP A 59 7.01 -5.24 -2.70
C TRP A 59 7.87 -4.73 -1.56
N GLN A 60 7.41 -4.84 -0.32
CA GLN A 60 8.20 -4.49 0.86
C GLN A 60 9.50 -5.30 0.94
N ALA A 61 9.47 -6.58 0.55
CA ALA A 61 10.65 -7.43 0.52
C ALA A 61 11.58 -7.16 -0.68
N GLN A 62 11.02 -6.76 -1.83
CA GLN A 62 11.78 -6.61 -3.08
C GLN A 62 12.26 -5.17 -3.35
N HIS A 63 11.61 -4.17 -2.77
CA HIS A 63 11.85 -2.76 -3.05
C HIS A 63 12.13 -2.00 -1.74
N PRO A 64 13.41 -1.73 -1.42
CA PRO A 64 13.80 -0.97 -0.23
C PRO A 64 13.14 0.42 -0.17
N GLU A 65 12.95 1.07 -1.32
CA GLU A 65 12.28 2.38 -1.41
C GLU A 65 10.82 2.31 -0.95
N PHE A 66 10.13 1.22 -1.28
CA PHE A 66 8.75 1.00 -0.85
C PHE A 66 8.69 0.72 0.66
N GLN A 67 9.67 -0.01 1.19
CA GLN A 67 9.81 -0.21 2.63
C GLN A 67 10.11 1.10 3.37
N GLN A 68 10.97 1.97 2.82
CA GLN A 68 11.20 3.32 3.35
C GLN A 68 9.92 4.15 3.33
N ALA A 69 9.13 4.08 2.25
CA ALA A 69 7.85 4.76 2.16
C ALA A 69 6.84 4.30 3.23
N ILE A 70 6.80 2.99 3.53
CA ILE A 70 5.99 2.46 4.64
C ILE A 70 6.45 3.02 5.99
N GLN A 71 7.77 3.10 6.22
CA GLN A 71 8.31 3.65 7.47
C GLN A 71 7.99 5.13 7.64
N GLU A 72 8.19 5.93 6.59
CA GLU A 72 7.79 7.34 6.56
C GLU A 72 6.27 7.49 6.80
N GLY A 73 5.46 6.69 6.12
CA GLY A 73 4.01 6.66 6.31
C GLY A 73 3.61 6.33 7.75
N ARG A 74 4.32 5.41 8.43
CA ARG A 74 4.08 5.08 9.85
C ARG A 74 4.33 6.27 10.77
N HIS A 75 5.41 7.03 10.55
CA HIS A 75 5.68 8.23 11.34
C HIS A 75 4.58 9.28 11.16
N ARG A 76 4.07 9.47 9.93
CA ARG A 76 2.95 10.39 9.67
C ARG A 76 1.64 9.93 10.28
N ALA A 77 1.37 8.63 10.21
CA ALA A 77 0.20 8.05 10.86
C ALA A 77 0.26 8.25 12.38
N LEU A 78 1.45 8.05 12.98
CA LEU A 78 1.66 8.29 14.42
C LEU A 78 1.36 9.75 14.79
N LEU A 79 1.96 10.70 14.06
CA LEU A 79 1.71 12.13 14.28
C LEU A 79 0.22 12.48 14.22
N PHE A 80 -0.50 11.97 13.22
CA PHE A 80 -1.95 12.18 13.09
C PHE A 80 -2.72 11.70 14.32
N TRP A 81 -2.36 10.53 14.87
CA TRP A 81 -3.01 10.00 16.06
C TRP A 81 -2.58 10.73 17.34
N GLU A 82 -1.34 11.16 17.44
CA GLU A 82 -0.86 11.99 18.56
C GLU A 82 -1.60 13.33 18.62
N GLU A 83 -1.73 14.03 17.49
CA GLU A 83 -2.48 15.28 17.40
C GLU A 83 -3.94 15.10 17.85
N ARG A 84 -4.58 13.99 17.45
CA ARG A 84 -5.96 13.65 17.86
C ARG A 84 -6.04 13.30 19.34
N ALA A 85 -5.09 12.54 19.86
CA ALA A 85 -5.05 12.17 21.27
C ALA A 85 -4.88 13.41 22.16
N ILE A 86 -3.96 14.31 21.79
CA ILE A 86 -3.76 15.61 22.45
C ILE A 86 -5.04 16.44 22.38
N ALA A 87 -5.67 16.53 21.22
CA ALA A 87 -6.94 17.23 21.05
C ALA A 87 -8.06 16.69 21.97
N ILE A 88 -8.17 15.36 22.10
CA ILE A 88 -9.14 14.72 23.01
C ILE A 88 -8.80 15.04 24.47
N ALA A 89 -7.51 14.98 24.85
CA ALA A 89 -7.06 15.33 26.19
C ALA A 89 -7.39 16.79 26.56
N HIS A 90 -7.41 17.70 25.58
CA HIS A 90 -7.86 19.09 25.75
C HIS A 90 -9.38 19.28 25.72
N GLY A 91 -10.17 18.21 25.81
CA GLY A 91 -11.62 18.27 25.96
C GLY A 91 -12.40 18.34 24.64
N LYS A 92 -11.75 18.11 23.48
CA LYS A 92 -12.51 17.92 22.23
C LYS A 92 -13.20 16.56 22.24
N PRO A 93 -14.47 16.47 21.79
CA PRO A 93 -15.15 15.19 21.68
C PRO A 93 -14.46 14.32 20.63
N GLY A 94 -14.10 13.09 21.01
CA GLY A 94 -13.49 12.11 20.12
C GLY A 94 -13.33 10.76 20.81
N ASN A 95 -13.50 9.68 20.05
CA ASN A 95 -13.29 8.31 20.51
C ASN A 95 -12.05 7.74 19.82
N ALA A 96 -11.09 7.24 20.60
CA ALA A 96 -9.92 6.52 20.11
C ALA A 96 -10.16 5.01 20.28
N GLN A 97 -11.06 4.43 19.48
CA GLN A 97 -11.16 2.96 19.39
C GLN A 97 -10.02 2.47 18.49
N LEU A 98 -9.00 1.90 19.13
CA LEU A 98 -7.91 1.20 18.45
C LEU A 98 -8.43 -0.16 17.99
N VAL A 99 -8.51 -0.40 16.68
CA VAL A 99 -8.76 -1.75 16.15
C VAL A 99 -7.45 -2.51 16.26
N THR A 100 -7.31 -3.34 17.29
CA THR A 100 -6.28 -4.38 17.35
C THR A 100 -6.62 -5.45 16.31
N LEU A 101 -5.80 -5.55 15.26
CA LEU A 101 -5.84 -6.71 14.36
C LEU A 101 -5.22 -7.90 15.11
N PRO A 102 -5.90 -9.06 15.17
CA PRO A 102 -5.42 -10.25 15.90
C PRO A 102 -4.16 -10.86 15.30
#